data_AF-A0A5B8UPP2-F1
#
_entry.id   AF-A0A5B8UPP2-F1
#
_cell.length_a   1.000
_cell.length_b   1.000
_cell.length_c   1.000
_cell.angle_alpha   90.00
_cell.angle_beta   90.00
_cell.angle_gamma   90.00
#
_symmetry.space_group_name_H-M   'P 1'
#
loop_
_entity.id
_entity.type
_entity.pdbx_description
1 polymer ?
#
loop_
_entity_poly.entity_id
_entity_poly.type
_entity_poly.pdbx_seq_one_letter_code
_entity_poly.pdbx_strand_id
1 'polypeptide(L)'
;MAYPNIELINTLREAAKALRAGAHYAWGSHGSCNCGHVLQVATQLSKEEIIRHAQTIYGEWTEIAEDYCGVTNAPAYLLVSKLEKLGLTPTDIHNLEYLEDRKVLEGLPGGFRWLKKNVREDVIQYFETMAEMLEEKLLSKIELPFFEETVSQLA
;
A
#
# COMPACT_ATOMS: atom_id res chain seq x y z
N MET A 1 3.03 -9.93 5.50
CA MET A 1 1.67 -9.37 5.59
C MET A 1 1.78 -8.08 6.35
N ALA A 2 1.33 -7.00 5.73
CA ALA A 2 1.58 -5.64 6.19
C ALA A 2 1.09 -5.39 7.63
N TYR A 3 1.81 -4.54 8.35
CA TYR A 3 1.45 -4.08 9.68
C TYR A 3 0.32 -3.05 9.59
N PRO A 4 -0.91 -3.36 10.05
CA PRO A 4 -2.04 -2.45 9.91
C PRO A 4 -1.83 -1.18 10.74
N ASN A 5 -1.86 -0.03 10.08
CA ASN A 5 -1.72 1.28 10.70
C ASN A 5 -2.40 2.36 9.84
N ILE A 6 -2.75 3.49 10.46
CA ILE A 6 -3.51 4.56 9.83
C ILE A 6 -2.74 5.21 8.66
N GLU A 7 -1.43 5.33 8.76
CA GLU A 7 -0.59 5.96 7.74
C GLU A 7 -0.58 5.15 6.43
N LEU A 8 -0.39 3.83 6.51
CA LEU A 8 -0.46 2.94 5.35
C LEU A 8 -1.85 2.95 4.71
N ILE A 9 -2.90 2.85 5.52
CA ILE A 9 -4.30 2.85 5.04
C ILE A 9 -4.59 4.14 4.26
N ASN A 10 -4.24 5.30 4.82
CA ASN A 10 -4.45 6.58 4.17
C ASN A 10 -3.59 6.74 2.92
N THR A 11 -2.36 6.25 2.94
CA THR A 11 -1.46 6.29 1.77
C THR A 11 -2.05 5.51 0.60
N LEU A 12 -2.55 4.29 0.85
CA LEU A 12 -3.21 3.46 -0.17
C LEU A 12 -4.46 4.16 -0.74
N ARG A 13 -5.30 4.75 0.12
CA ARG A 13 -6.52 5.47 -0.29
C ARG A 13 -6.20 6.72 -1.12
N GLU A 14 -5.23 7.53 -0.71
CA GLU A 14 -4.83 8.72 -1.48
C GLU A 14 -4.13 8.35 -2.79
N ALA A 15 -3.34 7.27 -2.83
CA ALA A 15 -2.78 6.76 -4.08
C ALA A 15 -3.88 6.31 -5.06
N ALA A 16 -4.87 5.56 -4.58
CA ALA A 16 -6.04 5.14 -5.37
C ALA A 16 -6.83 6.35 -5.90
N LYS A 17 -7.03 7.36 -5.06
CA LYS A 17 -7.71 8.61 -5.43
C LYS A 17 -6.93 9.40 -6.48
N ALA A 18 -5.60 9.50 -6.36
CA ALA A 18 -4.76 10.16 -7.37
C ALA A 18 -4.85 9.45 -8.72
N LEU A 19 -4.78 8.11 -8.73
CA LEU A 19 -4.96 7.30 -9.93
C LEU A 19 -6.34 7.52 -10.57
N ARG A 20 -7.41 7.54 -9.76
CA ARG A 20 -8.77 7.85 -10.21
C ARG A 20 -8.89 9.25 -10.80
N ALA A 21 -8.18 10.23 -10.22
CA ALA A 21 -8.13 11.60 -10.72
C ALA A 21 -7.30 11.77 -12.01
N GLY A 22 -6.72 10.68 -12.53
CA GLY A 22 -6.02 10.69 -13.82
C GLY A 22 -4.50 10.80 -13.70
N ALA A 23 -3.91 10.54 -12.54
CA ALA A 23 -2.46 10.44 -12.41
C ALA A 23 -1.91 9.42 -13.43
N HIS A 24 -0.75 9.76 -14.01
CA HIS A 24 -0.12 8.91 -15.01
C HIS A 24 0.26 7.56 -14.41
N TYR A 25 -0.06 6.49 -15.12
CA TYR A 25 0.16 5.13 -14.67
C TYR A 25 0.90 4.33 -15.74
N ALA A 26 2.01 3.69 -15.35
CA ALA A 26 2.81 2.84 -16.21
C ALA A 26 3.56 1.82 -15.34
N TRP A 27 3.17 0.54 -15.45
CA TRP A 27 3.75 -0.53 -14.63
C TRP A 27 5.27 -0.67 -14.80
N GLY A 28 5.80 -0.53 -16.01
CA GLY A 28 7.25 -0.59 -16.28
C GLY A 28 8.03 0.70 -15.94
N SER A 29 7.50 1.56 -15.09
CA SER A 29 8.16 2.80 -14.66
C SER A 29 8.13 2.89 -13.14
N HIS A 30 9.29 2.77 -12.47
CA HIS A 30 9.37 2.75 -10.99
C HIS A 30 8.63 3.88 -10.30
N GLY A 31 8.56 5.07 -10.91
CA GLY A 31 7.86 6.24 -10.36
C GLY A 31 6.37 6.31 -10.71
N SER A 32 5.86 5.49 -11.62
CA SER A 32 4.46 5.49 -12.08
C SER A 32 3.77 4.12 -12.01
N CYS A 33 4.45 3.10 -11.47
CA CYS A 33 3.91 1.78 -11.18
C CYS A 33 3.18 1.76 -9.83
N ASN A 34 2.76 0.57 -9.38
CA ASN A 34 1.96 0.40 -8.16
C ASN A 34 2.73 0.91 -6.93
N CYS A 35 3.94 0.38 -6.68
CA CYS A 35 4.80 0.85 -5.61
C CYS A 35 5.20 2.32 -5.78
N GLY A 36 5.40 2.76 -7.02
CA GLY A 36 5.70 4.16 -7.35
C GLY A 36 4.63 5.14 -6.90
N HIS A 37 3.35 4.81 -7.08
CA HIS A 37 2.23 5.65 -6.61
C HIS A 37 2.16 5.69 -5.07
N VAL A 38 2.39 4.56 -4.40
CA VAL A 38 2.48 4.54 -2.93
C VAL A 38 3.65 5.40 -2.44
N LEU A 39 4.81 5.31 -3.08
CA LEU A 39 5.99 6.13 -2.76
C LEU A 39 5.73 7.62 -2.97
N GLN A 40 5.09 8.03 -4.08
CA GLN A 40 4.76 9.44 -4.32
C GLN A 40 3.95 10.02 -3.17
N VAL A 41 2.93 9.30 -2.68
CA VAL A 41 2.10 9.75 -1.55
C VAL A 41 2.87 9.72 -0.23
N ALA A 42 3.56 8.62 0.07
CA ALA A 42 4.27 8.44 1.34
C ALA A 42 5.46 9.39 1.53
N THR A 43 6.09 9.82 0.42
CA THR A 43 7.33 10.60 0.46
C THR A 43 7.20 12.02 -0.09
N GLN A 44 6.11 12.32 -0.81
CA GLN A 44 5.92 13.56 -1.58
C GLN A 44 6.98 13.77 -2.66
N LEU A 45 7.73 12.72 -3.04
CA LEU A 45 8.64 12.76 -4.17
C LEU A 45 7.86 12.69 -5.49
N SER A 46 8.36 13.39 -6.49
CA SER A 46 7.89 13.26 -7.87
C SER A 46 8.26 11.89 -8.47
N LYS A 47 7.54 11.47 -9.53
CA LYS A 47 7.89 10.26 -10.28
C LYS A 47 9.33 10.30 -10.81
N GLU A 48 9.83 11.46 -11.23
CA GLU A 48 11.20 11.63 -11.73
C GLU A 48 12.27 11.47 -10.64
N GLU A 49 11.97 11.89 -9.41
CA GLU A 49 12.85 11.65 -8.26
C GLU A 49 12.87 10.18 -7.88
N ILE A 50 11.70 9.52 -7.86
CA ILE A 50 11.60 8.09 -7.58
C ILE A 50 12.36 7.27 -8.63
N ILE A 51 12.20 7.59 -9.91
CA ILE A 51 12.94 6.92 -11.00
C ILE A 51 14.45 7.08 -10.81
N ARG A 52 14.93 8.30 -10.52
CA ARG A 52 16.37 8.55 -10.30
C ARG A 52 16.93 7.73 -9.14
N HIS A 53 16.16 7.59 -8.06
CA HIS A 53 16.58 6.76 -6.92
C HIS A 53 16.56 5.28 -7.28
N ALA A 54 15.49 4.80 -7.90
CA ALA A 54 15.31 3.38 -8.26
C ALA A 54 16.40 2.88 -9.22
N GLN A 55 16.79 3.68 -10.21
CA GLN A 55 17.81 3.32 -11.22
C GLN A 55 19.22 3.05 -10.64
N THR A 56 19.43 3.29 -9.35
CA THR A 56 20.71 2.97 -8.68
C THR A 56 20.91 1.49 -8.41
N ILE A 57 19.84 0.68 -8.50
CA ILE A 57 19.83 -0.77 -8.39
C ILE A 57 19.06 -1.33 -9.59
N TYR A 58 19.53 -2.45 -10.15
CA TYR A 58 18.83 -3.11 -11.25
C TYR A 58 17.70 -3.98 -10.71
N GLY A 59 16.52 -3.93 -11.33
CA GLY A 59 15.37 -4.75 -10.98
C GLY A 59 14.09 -3.94 -10.77
N GLU A 60 12.98 -4.65 -10.58
CA GLU A 60 11.72 -4.04 -10.14
C GLU A 60 11.73 -3.89 -8.61
N TRP A 61 10.68 -3.31 -8.04
CA TRP A 61 10.60 -3.11 -6.59
C TRP A 61 10.70 -4.42 -5.79
N THR A 62 10.26 -5.54 -6.36
CA THR A 62 10.45 -6.87 -5.77
C THR A 62 11.92 -7.18 -5.55
N GLU A 63 12.72 -7.15 -6.62
CA GLU A 63 14.14 -7.52 -6.54
C GLU A 63 14.90 -6.53 -5.66
N ILE A 64 14.60 -5.24 -5.77
CA ILE A 64 15.23 -4.20 -4.93
C ILE A 64 14.88 -4.43 -3.43
N ALA A 65 13.65 -4.85 -3.11
CA ALA A 65 13.24 -5.11 -1.74
C ALA A 65 13.83 -6.42 -1.18
N GLU A 66 14.01 -7.44 -2.01
CA GLU A 66 14.66 -8.69 -1.63
C GLU A 66 16.17 -8.49 -1.33
N ASP A 67 16.84 -7.67 -2.14
CA ASP A 67 18.26 -7.35 -1.97
C ASP A 67 18.55 -6.35 -0.83
N TYR A 68 17.52 -5.69 -0.30
CA TYR A 68 17.66 -4.68 0.74
C TYR A 68 17.96 -5.31 2.11
N CYS A 69 19.12 -4.97 2.68
CA CYS A 69 19.59 -5.50 3.97
C CYS A 69 19.65 -4.45 5.11
N GLY A 70 19.22 -3.21 4.87
CA GLY A 70 19.21 -2.14 5.88
C GLY A 70 20.57 -1.50 6.22
N VAL A 71 21.69 -2.07 5.76
CA VAL A 71 23.04 -1.57 6.04
C VAL A 71 23.59 -0.71 4.90
N THR A 72 23.19 -0.99 3.66
CA THR A 72 23.67 -0.29 2.47
C THR A 72 22.85 0.97 2.20
N ASN A 73 23.54 2.08 1.95
CA ASN A 73 22.90 3.39 1.73
C ASN A 73 22.66 3.72 0.24
N ALA A 74 22.24 2.74 -0.56
CA ALA A 74 21.89 2.98 -1.96
C ALA A 74 20.59 3.80 -2.05
N PRO A 75 20.45 4.74 -2.99
CA PRO A 75 19.24 5.54 -3.11
C PRO A 75 17.95 4.73 -3.31
N ALA A 76 17.99 3.62 -4.06
CA ALA A 76 16.82 2.74 -4.20
C ALA A 76 16.41 2.11 -2.87
N TYR A 77 17.39 1.70 -2.05
CA TYR A 77 17.16 1.13 -0.72
C TYR A 77 16.58 2.13 0.28
N LEU A 78 16.85 3.43 0.11
CA LEU A 78 16.14 4.45 0.89
C LEU A 78 14.64 4.42 0.63
N LEU A 79 14.21 4.18 -0.61
CA LEU A 79 12.78 4.08 -0.96
C LEU A 79 12.15 2.79 -0.43
N VAL A 80 12.86 1.66 -0.51
CA VAL A 80 12.42 0.41 0.17
C VAL A 80 12.27 0.65 1.68
N SER A 81 13.25 1.29 2.32
CA SER A 81 13.16 1.65 3.74
C SER A 81 11.93 2.49 4.06
N LYS A 82 11.48 3.37 3.16
CA LYS A 82 10.25 4.15 3.33
C LYS A 82 9.01 3.26 3.26
N LEU A 83 8.94 2.33 2.30
CA LEU A 83 7.84 1.36 2.21
C LEU A 83 7.78 0.46 3.45
N GLU A 84 8.93 0.01 3.95
CA GLU A 84 8.99 -0.79 5.17
C GLU A 84 8.55 -0.02 6.42
N LYS A 85 9.01 1.23 6.56
CA LYS A 85 8.58 2.11 7.66
C LYS A 85 7.09 2.44 7.62
N LEU A 86 6.51 2.49 6.42
CA LEU A 86 5.06 2.62 6.24
C LEU A 86 4.31 1.37 6.75
N GLY A 87 4.99 0.23 6.89
CA GLY A 87 4.43 -1.01 7.43
C GLY A 87 4.33 -2.15 6.42
N LEU A 88 4.91 -2.01 5.23
CA LEU A 88 4.98 -3.09 4.24
C LEU A 88 6.16 -4.01 4.53
N THR A 89 6.00 -5.32 4.34
CA THR A 89 7.13 -6.26 4.28
C THR A 89 7.62 -6.41 2.84
N PRO A 90 8.81 -6.98 2.58
CA PRO A 90 9.24 -7.29 1.21
C PRO A 90 8.22 -8.11 0.42
N THR A 91 7.54 -9.07 1.06
CA THR A 91 6.43 -9.82 0.46
C THR A 91 5.24 -8.92 0.09
N ASP A 92 4.91 -7.93 0.92
CA ASP A 92 3.81 -7.00 0.60
C ASP A 92 4.20 -6.06 -0.54
N ILE A 93 5.47 -5.64 -0.64
CA ILE A 93 5.99 -4.87 -1.77
C ILE A 93 5.85 -5.68 -3.07
N HIS A 94 6.26 -6.95 -3.05
CA HIS A 94 6.05 -7.86 -4.16
C HIS A 94 4.56 -7.97 -4.55
N ASN A 95 3.70 -8.23 -3.57
CA ASN A 95 2.27 -8.38 -3.81
C ASN A 95 1.65 -7.09 -4.36
N LEU A 96 2.10 -5.92 -3.92
CA LEU A 96 1.65 -4.62 -4.41
C LEU A 96 2.10 -4.41 -5.86
N GLU A 97 3.32 -4.82 -6.20
CA GLU A 97 3.86 -4.72 -7.57
C GLU A 97 3.08 -5.58 -8.57
N TYR A 98 2.68 -6.79 -8.17
CA TYR A 98 2.04 -7.76 -9.05
C TYR A 98 0.52 -7.90 -8.87
N LEU A 99 -0.06 -7.25 -7.85
CA LEU A 99 -1.47 -7.34 -7.45
C LEU A 99 -1.92 -8.76 -7.09
N GLU A 100 -1.13 -9.47 -6.28
CA GLU A 100 -1.31 -10.92 -6.09
C GLU A 100 -1.51 -11.41 -4.66
N ASP A 101 -1.59 -10.51 -3.65
CA ASP A 101 -1.95 -10.96 -2.29
C ASP A 101 -3.34 -11.59 -2.30
N ARG A 102 -3.38 -12.90 -2.08
CA ARG A 102 -4.61 -13.70 -2.09
C ARG A 102 -5.66 -13.17 -1.13
N LYS A 103 -5.28 -12.67 0.06
CA LYS A 103 -6.24 -12.14 1.05
C LYS A 103 -6.88 -10.86 0.55
N VAL A 104 -6.12 -10.01 -0.13
CA VAL A 104 -6.65 -8.81 -0.79
C VAL A 104 -7.58 -9.21 -1.93
N LEU A 105 -7.16 -10.15 -2.77
CA LEU A 105 -7.97 -10.62 -3.90
C LEU A 105 -9.30 -11.26 -3.47
N GLU A 106 -9.31 -12.00 -2.36
CA GLU A 106 -10.54 -12.57 -1.78
C GLU A 106 -11.52 -11.50 -1.27
N GLY A 107 -11.02 -10.34 -0.85
CA GLY A 107 -11.82 -9.19 -0.41
C GLY A 107 -12.32 -8.27 -1.54
N LEU A 108 -12.05 -8.59 -2.81
CA LEU A 108 -12.49 -7.75 -3.92
C LEU A 108 -14.03 -7.69 -4.01
N PRO A 109 -14.61 -6.55 -4.45
CA PRO A 109 -16.03 -6.46 -4.73
C PRO A 109 -16.45 -7.52 -5.76
N GLY A 110 -17.48 -8.31 -5.43
CA GLY A 110 -17.92 -9.44 -6.27
C GLY A 110 -17.13 -10.74 -6.06
N GLY A 111 -16.18 -10.74 -5.11
CA GLY A 111 -15.38 -11.91 -4.73
C GLY A 111 -14.08 -12.06 -5.51
N PHE A 112 -13.39 -13.18 -5.27
CA PHE A 112 -12.06 -13.44 -5.80
C PHE A 112 -12.00 -13.38 -7.33
N ARG A 113 -11.03 -12.60 -7.82
CA ARG A 113 -10.62 -12.58 -9.24
C ARG A 113 -9.15 -12.14 -9.34
N TRP A 114 -8.49 -12.54 -10.42
CA TRP A 114 -7.15 -12.06 -10.73
C TRP A 114 -7.20 -10.66 -11.33
N LEU A 115 -6.30 -9.81 -10.87
CA LEU A 115 -6.12 -8.43 -11.33
C LEU A 115 -4.99 -8.34 -12.34
N LYS A 116 -5.03 -7.33 -13.21
CA LYS A 116 -3.96 -7.05 -14.17
C LYS A 116 -3.16 -5.87 -13.69
N LYS A 117 -1.89 -6.11 -13.35
CA LYS A 117 -0.93 -5.09 -12.93
C LYS A 117 -0.61 -4.02 -13.96
N ASN A 118 -1.14 -4.06 -15.18
CA ASN A 118 -0.99 -3.00 -16.18
C ASN A 118 -2.33 -2.31 -16.48
N VAL A 119 -3.37 -2.59 -15.69
CA VAL A 119 -4.68 -1.96 -15.77
C VAL A 119 -4.86 -1.09 -14.53
N ARG A 120 -4.88 0.23 -14.74
CA ARG A 120 -4.99 1.22 -13.66
C ARG A 120 -6.21 0.96 -12.76
N GLU A 121 -7.33 0.61 -13.34
CA GLU A 121 -8.60 0.37 -12.63
C GLU A 121 -8.53 -0.86 -11.72
N ASP A 122 -7.68 -1.84 -12.04
CA ASP A 122 -7.42 -2.98 -11.18
C ASP A 122 -6.51 -2.59 -10.01
N VAL A 123 -5.50 -1.73 -10.23
CA VAL A 123 -4.64 -1.21 -9.16
C VAL A 123 -5.45 -0.41 -8.14
N ILE A 124 -6.36 0.46 -8.61
CA ILE A 124 -7.25 1.24 -7.75
C ILE A 124 -8.07 0.30 -6.86
N GLN A 125 -8.70 -0.73 -7.43
CA GLN A 125 -9.46 -1.70 -6.66
C GLN A 125 -8.60 -2.46 -5.65
N TYR A 126 -7.39 -2.86 -6.04
CA TYR A 126 -6.46 -3.53 -5.14
C TYR A 126 -6.09 -2.64 -3.94
N PHE A 127 -5.76 -1.37 -4.17
CA PHE A 127 -5.40 -0.43 -3.11
C PHE A 127 -6.56 -0.18 -2.15
N GLU A 128 -7.77 0.02 -2.68
CA GLU A 128 -8.96 0.25 -1.85
C GLU A 128 -9.33 -0.98 -1.03
N THR A 129 -9.31 -2.16 -1.64
CA THR A 129 -9.56 -3.43 -0.93
C THR A 129 -8.48 -3.73 0.12
N MET A 130 -7.21 -3.47 -0.19
CA MET A 130 -6.12 -3.64 0.77
C MET A 130 -6.27 -2.67 1.95
N ALA A 131 -6.62 -1.42 1.68
CA ALA A 131 -6.85 -0.41 2.71
C ALA A 131 -8.01 -0.80 3.64
N GLU A 132 -9.13 -1.26 3.08
CA GLU A 132 -10.28 -1.74 3.84
C GLU A 132 -9.92 -2.93 4.73
N MET A 133 -9.26 -3.95 4.17
CA MET A 133 -8.81 -5.12 4.93
C MET A 133 -7.88 -4.73 6.09
N LEU A 134 -7.00 -3.75 5.89
CA LEU A 134 -6.10 -3.25 6.95
C LEU A 134 -6.87 -2.46 8.01
N GLU A 135 -7.88 -1.68 7.61
CA GLU A 135 -8.76 -0.96 8.54
C GLU A 135 -9.57 -1.92 9.41
N GLU A 136 -10.20 -2.93 8.83
CA GLU A 136 -10.91 -3.98 9.57
C GLU A 136 -10.01 -4.66 10.63
N LYS A 137 -8.77 -4.99 10.24
CA LYS A 137 -7.76 -5.56 11.16
C LYS A 137 -7.34 -4.62 12.28
N LEU A 138 -7.42 -3.31 12.05
CA LEU A 138 -7.12 -2.31 13.07
C LEU A 138 -8.31 -2.17 14.03
N LEU A 139 -9.53 -2.07 13.49
CA LEU A 139 -10.78 -1.98 14.25
C LEU A 139 -10.99 -3.21 15.14
N SER A 140 -10.65 -4.41 14.67
CA SER A 140 -10.79 -5.65 15.46
C SER A 140 -9.91 -5.69 16.72
N LYS A 141 -8.96 -4.76 16.87
CA LYS A 141 -8.08 -4.64 18.05
C LYS A 141 -8.58 -3.59 19.05
N ILE A 142 -9.63 -2.84 18.70
CA ILE A 142 -10.19 -1.80 19.56
C ILE A 142 -11.25 -2.45 20.44
N GLU A 143 -10.99 -2.51 21.74
CA GLU A 143 -12.00 -2.87 22.73
C GLU A 143 -12.77 -1.60 23.15
N LEU A 144 -14.08 -1.60 22.92
CA LEU A 144 -14.93 -0.49 23.35
C LEU A 144 -15.38 -0.72 24.79
N PRO A 145 -15.33 0.32 25.65
CA PRO A 145 -15.91 0.23 26.98
C PRO A 145 -17.43 0.07 26.88
N PHE A 146 -17.97 -0.91 27.62
CA PHE A 146 -19.41 -1.07 27.79
C PHE A 146 -19.93 -0.03 28.77
N PHE A 147 -20.90 0.79 28.37
CA PHE A 147 -21.58 1.72 29.25
C PHE A 147 -22.97 1.16 29.57
N GLU A 148 -23.24 0.88 30.85
CA GLU A 148 -24.58 0.55 31.32
C GLU A 148 -25.45 1.83 31.30
N GLU A 149 -26.56 1.78 30.57
CA GLU A 149 -27.59 2.81 30.65
C GLU A 149 -28.23 2.78 32.05
N THR A 150 -27.90 3.78 32.88
CA THR A 150 -28.62 4.00 34.14
C THR A 150 -29.97 4.63 33.81
N VAL A 151 -30.99 3.78 33.70
CA VAL A 151 -32.39 4.26 33.64
C VAL A 151 -32.72 4.88 34.99
N SER A 152 -32.64 6.21 35.06
CA SER A 152 -33.12 6.98 36.20
C SER A 152 -34.65 6.85 36.23
N GLN A 153 -35.15 5.99 37.11
CA GLN A 153 -36.57 5.98 37.47
C GLN A 153 -36.86 7.27 38.25
N LEU A 154 -37.39 8.28 37.56
CA LEU A 154 -38.03 9.41 38.20
C LEU A 154 -39.36 8.93 38.78
N ALA A 155 -39.43 8.92 40.11
CA ALA A 155 -40.63 8.71 40.91
C ALA A 155 -41.53 9.95 40.93
#